data_AF-A0A0C1H0J7-F1
#
_entry.id   AF-A0A0C1H0J7-F1
#
_cell.length_a   1.000
_cell.length_b   1.000
_cell.length_c   1.000
_cell.angle_alpha   90.00
_cell.angle_beta   90.00
_cell.angle_gamma   90.00
#
_symmetry.space_group_name_H-M   'P 1'
#
loop_
_entity.id
_entity.type
_entity.pdbx_description
1 polymer ?
#
loop_
_entity_poly.entity_id
_entity_poly.type
_entity_poly.pdbx_seq_one_letter_code
_entity_poly.pdbx_strand_id
1 'polypeptide(L)'
;MTAEHTGVQRAFFVIADLSGYTKFMAGTPLEHSKGILDALFGSLIPAIRAPLAVSGLQGDAVFAYAFESEVMTKQFILDFAEQLYCIFAREKEKMILNTGCTCEACSKIEDLELKLVVHHGECIQQDTRGSHELAGPDVIAAFRLLKNSVTERTGLTAYTLLSCDALRAMDLVDFFDDSEFHSEEIKHIGAVTYVVRDMRVAWQRRRSTERSFVGAADDLLFDEWIVPLAVSPEIAFTICTRPDLRTEWLGADRMDLLNTNKGKIEPGTMYHCYHGDALFPYEVLDWNPGEYVTGRYNLPMGLMMYETIEMEEVGDGTLIKLRYAKARSPKLLGKLMAGMINRKLRGFIIPDKENRLSRIKALGERLGGTAPAPA
;
A
#
# COMPACT_ATOMS: atom_id res chain seq x y z
N MET A 1 25.14 16.00 -2.70
CA MET A 1 25.87 15.52 -1.51
C MET A 1 24.80 15.18 -0.50
N THR A 2 24.42 13.90 -0.46
CA THR A 2 23.42 13.34 0.45
C THR A 2 23.88 13.56 1.89
N ALA A 3 22.94 13.86 2.79
CA ALA A 3 23.24 13.87 4.21
C ALA A 3 23.59 12.43 4.62
N GLU A 4 24.87 12.16 4.87
CA GLU A 4 25.28 10.89 5.45
C GLU A 4 24.63 10.77 6.83
N HIS A 5 23.67 9.86 6.96
CA HIS A 5 23.03 9.57 8.23
C HIS A 5 23.97 8.72 9.10
N THR A 6 24.98 9.36 9.68
CA THR A 6 26.04 8.71 10.49
C THR A 6 25.64 8.49 11.97
N GLY A 7 24.37 8.68 12.31
CA GLY A 7 23.85 8.60 13.67
C GLY A 7 22.77 7.53 13.86
N VAL A 8 22.35 7.35 15.11
CA VAL A 8 21.19 6.51 15.42
C VAL A 8 19.93 7.14 14.82
N GLN A 9 19.18 6.34 14.09
CA GLN A 9 17.91 6.72 13.48
C GLN A 9 16.81 5.76 13.88
N ARG A 10 15.55 6.20 13.74
CA ARG A 10 14.38 5.34 13.93
C ARG A 10 13.79 4.99 12.56
N ALA A 11 13.47 3.72 12.36
CA ALA A 11 12.96 3.23 11.10
C ALA A 11 11.92 2.13 11.31
N PHE A 12 11.04 1.98 10.32
CA PHE A 12 10.24 0.79 10.16
C PHE A 12 11.06 -0.26 9.41
N PHE A 13 11.08 -1.48 9.93
CA PHE A 13 11.68 -2.65 9.31
C PHE A 13 10.56 -3.54 8.79
N VAL A 14 10.58 -3.86 7.51
CA VAL A 14 9.63 -4.79 6.90
C VAL A 14 10.41 -5.95 6.30
N ILE A 15 10.22 -7.15 6.86
CA ILE A 15 10.86 -8.36 6.36
C ILE A 15 9.79 -9.28 5.79
N ALA A 16 9.89 -9.57 4.50
CA ALA A 16 8.98 -10.48 3.79
C ALA A 16 9.69 -11.82 3.60
N ASP A 17 9.21 -12.88 4.27
CA ASP A 17 9.86 -14.19 4.37
C ASP A 17 8.97 -15.28 3.76
N LEU A 18 9.55 -16.10 2.86
CA LEU A 18 8.85 -17.22 2.24
C LEU A 18 8.73 -18.40 3.21
N SER A 19 7.56 -18.52 3.82
CA SER A 19 7.20 -19.67 4.63
C SER A 19 7.16 -20.95 3.78
N GLY A 20 7.77 -22.02 4.30
CA GLY A 20 7.90 -23.29 3.58
C GLY A 20 9.14 -23.38 2.67
N TYR A 21 9.89 -22.30 2.48
CA TYR A 21 11.06 -22.24 1.60
C TYR A 21 12.08 -23.35 1.85
N THR A 22 12.53 -23.51 3.11
CA THR A 22 13.59 -24.48 3.41
C THR A 22 13.13 -25.91 3.10
N LYS A 23 11.86 -26.24 3.41
CA LYS A 23 11.26 -27.54 3.10
C LYS A 23 11.11 -27.73 1.59
N PHE A 24 10.74 -26.68 0.88
CA PHE A 24 10.64 -26.66 -0.57
C PHE A 24 12.01 -26.98 -1.19
N MET A 25 13.03 -26.15 -0.92
CA MET A 25 14.39 -26.31 -1.46
C MET A 25 15.03 -27.67 -1.13
N ALA A 26 14.78 -28.23 0.05
CA ALA A 26 15.33 -29.53 0.44
C ALA A 26 14.63 -30.72 -0.25
N GLY A 27 13.41 -30.53 -0.74
CA GLY A 27 12.52 -31.62 -1.17
C GLY A 27 12.08 -31.55 -2.63
N THR A 28 12.77 -30.78 -3.47
CA THR A 28 12.39 -30.54 -4.87
C THR A 28 13.62 -30.35 -5.79
N PRO A 29 13.50 -30.62 -7.11
CA PRO A 29 14.60 -30.39 -8.06
C PRO A 29 15.08 -28.92 -8.10
N LEU A 30 16.39 -28.70 -7.99
CA LEU A 30 16.98 -27.37 -7.79
C LEU A 30 16.65 -26.37 -8.91
N GLU A 31 16.65 -26.80 -10.18
CA GLU A 31 16.47 -25.89 -11.32
C GLU A 31 15.08 -25.24 -11.34
N HIS A 32 14.02 -26.05 -11.23
CA HIS A 32 12.65 -25.53 -11.20
C HIS A 32 12.36 -24.77 -9.91
N SER A 33 12.94 -25.22 -8.79
CA SER A 33 12.79 -24.52 -7.50
C SER A 33 13.36 -23.12 -7.58
N LYS A 34 14.56 -22.97 -8.15
CA LYS A 34 15.17 -21.66 -8.41
C LYS A 34 14.27 -20.79 -9.32
N GLY A 35 13.77 -21.34 -10.44
CA GLY A 35 12.91 -20.58 -11.35
C GLY A 35 11.61 -20.08 -10.70
N ILE A 36 10.99 -20.87 -9.82
CA ILE A 36 9.81 -20.47 -9.06
C ILE A 36 10.15 -19.33 -8.09
N LEU A 37 11.25 -19.46 -7.34
CA LEU A 37 11.68 -18.44 -6.38
C LEU A 37 12.09 -17.14 -7.07
N ASP A 38 12.83 -17.21 -8.17
CA ASP A 38 13.25 -16.05 -8.97
C ASP A 38 12.04 -15.26 -9.47
N ALA A 39 10.97 -15.96 -9.90
CA ALA A 39 9.75 -15.30 -10.34
C ALA A 39 8.91 -14.73 -9.18
N LEU A 40 8.86 -15.41 -8.02
CA LEU A 40 8.22 -14.86 -6.81
C LEU A 40 8.94 -13.59 -6.36
N PHE A 41 10.25 -13.65 -6.07
CA PHE A 41 11.02 -12.46 -5.68
C PHE A 41 11.06 -11.40 -6.76
N GLY A 42 11.11 -11.80 -8.04
CA GLY A 42 11.02 -10.90 -9.19
C GLY A 42 9.73 -10.12 -9.26
N SER A 43 8.64 -10.60 -8.64
CA SER A 43 7.39 -9.85 -8.48
C SER A 43 7.37 -8.95 -7.24
N LEU A 44 8.04 -9.37 -6.15
CA LEU A 44 8.03 -8.66 -4.87
C LEU A 44 8.99 -7.48 -4.83
N ILE A 45 10.24 -7.66 -5.27
CA ILE A 45 11.29 -6.64 -5.16
C ILE A 45 10.89 -5.35 -5.90
N PRO A 46 10.37 -5.38 -7.15
CA PRO A 46 9.96 -4.16 -7.84
C PRO A 46 8.78 -3.44 -7.19
N ALA A 47 8.02 -4.12 -6.32
CA ALA A 47 6.93 -3.50 -5.58
C ALA A 47 7.42 -2.68 -4.37
N ILE A 48 8.66 -2.90 -3.93
CA ILE A 48 9.27 -2.16 -2.82
C ILE A 48 9.83 -0.85 -3.38
N ARG A 49 9.06 0.22 -3.22
CA ARG A 49 9.38 1.56 -3.73
C ARG A 49 9.49 2.57 -2.60
N ALA A 50 10.13 3.70 -2.90
CA ALA A 50 10.22 4.83 -1.98
C ALA A 50 8.83 5.18 -1.39
N PRO A 51 8.72 5.43 -0.07
CA PRO A 51 9.82 5.67 0.88
C PRO A 51 10.53 4.41 1.41
N LEU A 52 10.13 3.19 1.01
CA LEU A 52 10.87 1.99 1.40
C LEU A 52 12.12 1.79 0.51
N ALA A 53 13.22 1.45 1.16
CA ALA A 53 14.46 1.01 0.53
C ALA A 53 14.72 -0.47 0.85
N VAL A 54 15.20 -1.22 -0.15
CA VAL A 54 15.65 -2.60 0.06
C VAL A 54 17.06 -2.57 0.65
N SER A 55 17.22 -3.10 1.85
CA SER A 55 18.56 -3.29 2.44
C SER A 55 19.26 -4.51 1.84
N GLY A 56 18.51 -5.58 1.54
CA GLY A 56 19.06 -6.74 0.86
C GLY A 56 18.16 -7.97 0.88
N LEU A 57 18.66 -9.04 0.25
CA LEU A 57 18.07 -10.39 0.29
C LEU A 57 18.86 -11.26 1.27
N GLN A 58 18.17 -11.95 2.16
CA GLN A 58 18.76 -12.91 3.08
C GLN A 58 18.11 -14.28 2.88
N GLY A 59 18.65 -15.07 1.95
CA GLY A 59 18.11 -16.39 1.63
C GLY A 59 16.69 -16.31 1.07
N ASP A 60 15.71 -16.56 1.93
CA ASP A 60 14.27 -16.59 1.66
C ASP A 60 13.50 -15.33 2.10
N ALA A 61 14.22 -14.32 2.57
CA ALA A 61 13.66 -13.07 3.02
C ALA A 61 14.12 -11.86 2.20
N VAL A 62 13.20 -10.93 1.94
CA VAL A 62 13.49 -9.57 1.49
C VAL A 62 13.43 -8.64 2.71
N PHE A 63 14.52 -7.92 2.99
CA PHE A 63 14.55 -6.91 4.05
C PHE A 63 14.46 -5.51 3.45
N ALA A 64 13.37 -4.81 3.78
CA ALA A 64 13.15 -3.42 3.44
C ALA A 64 13.01 -2.56 4.71
N TYR A 65 13.28 -1.27 4.56
CA TYR A 65 13.11 -0.30 5.63
C TYR A 65 12.65 1.05 5.10
N ALA A 66 12.01 1.84 5.96
CA ALA A 66 11.73 3.24 5.71
C ALA A 66 12.06 4.03 6.97
N PHE A 67 12.80 5.13 6.87
CA PHE A 67 13.04 5.96 8.04
C PHE A 67 11.73 6.58 8.50
N GLU A 68 11.55 6.71 9.81
CA GLU A 68 10.31 7.25 10.38
C GLU A 68 9.97 8.64 9.82
N SER A 69 10.99 9.44 9.51
CA SER A 69 10.84 10.77 8.89
C SER A 69 10.33 10.74 7.45
N GLU A 70 10.42 9.62 6.75
CA GLU A 70 10.02 9.46 5.35
C GLU A 70 8.61 8.87 5.21
N VAL A 71 8.10 8.23 6.28
CA VAL A 71 6.78 7.62 6.28
C VAL A 71 5.71 8.69 6.42
N MET A 72 5.02 8.94 5.31
CA MET A 72 4.06 10.04 5.21
C MET A 72 2.68 9.76 5.80
N THR A 73 2.30 8.49 5.94
CA THR A 73 1.01 8.10 6.49
C THR A 73 1.18 6.98 7.51
N LYS A 74 0.40 7.07 8.59
CA LYS A 74 0.35 6.07 9.65
C LYS A 74 -0.01 4.67 9.14
N GLN A 75 -0.82 4.58 8.09
CA GLN A 75 -1.27 3.32 7.50
C GLN A 75 -0.33 2.77 6.40
N PHE A 76 0.64 3.57 5.93
CA PHE A 76 1.46 3.23 4.76
C PHE A 76 2.12 1.85 4.88
N ILE A 77 2.71 1.55 6.04
CA ILE A 77 3.42 0.28 6.25
C ILE A 77 2.46 -0.91 6.26
N LEU A 78 1.23 -0.75 6.75
CA LEU A 78 0.20 -1.80 6.70
C LEU A 78 -0.30 -2.03 5.29
N ASP A 79 -0.59 -0.95 4.58
CA ASP A 79 -1.02 -0.95 3.19
C ASP A 79 0.02 -1.63 2.29
N PHE A 80 1.29 -1.30 2.50
CA PHE A 80 2.43 -1.94 1.84
C PHE A 80 2.51 -3.45 2.15
N ALA A 81 2.38 -3.84 3.42
CA ALA A 81 2.43 -5.25 3.80
C ALA A 81 1.30 -6.07 3.16
N GLU A 82 0.06 -5.55 3.16
CA GLU A 82 -1.09 -6.17 2.50
C GLU A 82 -0.90 -6.26 0.98
N GLN A 83 -0.37 -5.21 0.36
CA GLN A 83 -0.09 -5.17 -1.07
C GLN A 83 0.97 -6.20 -1.46
N LEU A 84 2.08 -6.28 -0.72
CA LEU A 84 3.16 -7.21 -1.00
C LEU A 84 2.68 -8.67 -0.91
N TYR A 85 1.84 -8.99 0.08
CA TYR A 85 1.18 -10.29 0.14
C TYR A 85 0.25 -10.54 -1.05
N CYS A 86 -0.56 -9.55 -1.46
CA CYS A 86 -1.45 -9.70 -2.60
C CYS A 86 -0.68 -9.94 -3.92
N ILE A 87 0.50 -9.32 -4.08
CA ILE A 87 1.39 -9.55 -5.23
C ILE A 87 1.91 -10.98 -5.21
N PHE A 88 2.42 -11.44 -4.06
CA PHE A 88 2.84 -12.82 -3.87
C PHE A 88 1.72 -13.82 -4.20
N ALA A 89 0.53 -13.64 -3.61
CA ALA A 89 -0.60 -14.54 -3.78
C ALA A 89 -1.07 -14.62 -5.24
N ARG A 90 -1.07 -13.48 -5.95
CA ARG A 90 -1.40 -13.40 -7.37
C ARG A 90 -0.37 -14.13 -8.23
N GLU A 91 0.92 -13.90 -7.99
CA GLU A 91 1.98 -14.57 -8.76
C GLU A 91 1.99 -16.09 -8.48
N LYS A 92 1.80 -16.50 -7.22
CA LYS A 92 1.63 -17.91 -6.85
C LYS A 92 0.46 -18.56 -7.59
N GLU A 93 -0.72 -17.94 -7.59
CA GLU A 93 -1.88 -18.47 -8.31
C GLU A 93 -1.63 -18.55 -9.82
N LYS A 94 -1.04 -17.51 -10.40
CA LYS A 94 -0.67 -17.49 -11.82
C LYS A 94 0.30 -18.62 -12.15
N MET A 95 1.27 -18.92 -11.30
CA MET A 95 2.17 -20.07 -11.47
C MET A 95 1.40 -21.38 -11.44
N ILE A 96 0.53 -21.59 -10.44
CA ILE A 96 -0.27 -22.82 -10.30
C ILE A 96 -1.15 -23.04 -11.55
N LEU A 97 -1.82 -21.99 -12.02
CA LEU A 97 -2.72 -22.08 -13.19
C LEU A 97 -1.99 -22.32 -14.52
N ASN A 98 -0.76 -21.80 -14.67
CA ASN A 98 -0.02 -21.88 -15.93
C ASN A 98 1.03 -23.02 -15.95
N THR A 99 1.22 -23.74 -14.85
CA THR A 99 2.20 -24.82 -14.78
C THR A 99 1.59 -26.15 -15.19
N GLY A 100 1.97 -26.66 -16.36
CA GLY A 100 1.64 -28.03 -16.80
C GLY A 100 2.63 -29.11 -16.33
N CYS A 101 3.74 -28.71 -15.71
CA CYS A 101 4.76 -29.63 -15.22
C CYS A 101 4.31 -30.31 -13.92
N THR A 102 4.51 -31.62 -13.82
CA THR A 102 4.09 -32.44 -12.66
C THR A 102 5.25 -32.82 -11.73
N CYS A 103 6.43 -32.18 -11.88
CA CYS A 103 7.56 -32.44 -11.00
C CYS A 103 7.26 -32.01 -9.55
N GLU A 104 8.03 -32.53 -8.59
CA GLU A 104 7.82 -32.23 -7.16
C GLU A 104 7.93 -30.74 -6.82
N ALA A 105 8.77 -29.97 -7.54
CA ALA A 105 8.85 -28.52 -7.35
C ALA A 105 7.53 -27.85 -7.73
N CYS A 106 6.99 -28.19 -8.90
CA CYS A 106 5.80 -27.58 -9.44
C CYS A 106 4.54 -27.98 -8.65
N SER A 107 4.45 -29.22 -8.17
CA SER A 107 3.30 -29.66 -7.37
C SER A 107 3.28 -29.08 -5.96
N LYS A 108 4.42 -28.62 -5.44
CA LYS A 108 4.55 -28.02 -4.10
C LYS A 108 4.50 -26.49 -4.08
N ILE A 109 4.23 -25.83 -5.22
CA ILE A 109 4.09 -24.36 -5.26
C ILE A 109 3.02 -23.88 -4.27
N GLU A 110 1.92 -24.63 -4.13
CA GLU A 110 0.81 -24.29 -3.24
C GLU A 110 1.21 -24.23 -1.76
N ASP A 111 2.23 -25.01 -1.35
CA ASP A 111 2.75 -25.06 0.02
C ASP A 111 3.55 -23.81 0.40
N LEU A 112 3.97 -23.00 -0.57
CA LEU A 112 4.68 -21.75 -0.31
C LEU A 112 3.68 -20.68 0.15
N GLU A 113 4.04 -19.97 1.23
CA GLU A 113 3.34 -18.77 1.66
C GLU A 113 4.31 -17.64 1.96
N LEU A 114 3.77 -16.42 2.04
CA LEU A 114 4.51 -15.26 2.49
C LEU A 114 4.03 -14.85 3.88
N LYS A 115 4.97 -14.69 4.81
CA LYS A 115 4.74 -13.96 6.06
C LYS A 115 5.55 -12.68 6.05
N LEU A 116 5.04 -11.67 6.73
CA LEU A 116 5.72 -10.40 6.91
C LEU A 116 5.95 -10.13 8.40
N VAL A 117 7.09 -9.54 8.73
CA VAL A 117 7.38 -8.98 10.05
C VAL A 117 7.57 -7.48 9.89
N VAL A 118 6.79 -6.70 10.62
CA VAL A 118 6.95 -5.26 10.75
C VAL A 118 7.39 -4.94 12.18
N HIS A 119 8.53 -4.28 12.28
CA HIS A 119 9.06 -3.78 13.54
C HIS A 119 9.45 -2.31 13.40
N HIS A 120 9.54 -1.60 14.52
CA HIS A 120 10.02 -0.22 14.56
C HIS A 120 10.99 -0.07 15.71
N GLY A 121 12.11 0.59 15.45
CA GLY A 121 13.13 0.78 16.45
C GLY A 121 14.33 1.54 15.92
N GLU A 122 15.39 1.54 16.70
CA GLU A 122 16.65 2.21 16.40
C GLU A 122 17.57 1.37 15.52
N CYS A 123 18.18 2.02 14.54
CA CYS A 123 19.23 1.46 13.72
C CYS A 123 20.34 2.46 13.48
N ILE A 124 21.49 1.94 13.08
CA ILE A 124 22.57 2.69 12.43
C ILE A 124 22.71 2.16 11.01
N GLN A 125 22.97 3.06 10.07
CA GLN A 125 23.32 2.71 8.70
C GLN A 125 24.83 2.51 8.59
N GLN A 126 25.26 1.42 7.99
CA GLN A 126 26.67 1.07 7.79
C GLN A 126 26.94 0.83 6.30
N ASP A 127 27.99 1.46 5.79
CA ASP A 127 28.48 1.20 4.43
C ASP A 127 29.47 0.04 4.44
N THR A 128 29.04 -1.10 3.90
CA THR A 128 29.90 -2.27 3.77
C THR A 128 30.08 -2.61 2.28
N ARG A 129 31.27 -2.36 1.72
CA ARG A 129 31.64 -2.77 0.34
C ARG A 129 30.61 -2.34 -0.74
N GLY A 130 29.97 -1.19 -0.57
CA GLY A 130 28.98 -0.66 -1.52
C GLY A 130 27.53 -1.08 -1.25
N SER A 131 27.24 -1.87 -0.20
CA SER A 131 25.89 -2.04 0.34
C SER A 131 25.68 -1.14 1.56
N HIS A 132 24.47 -0.58 1.66
CA HIS A 132 24.01 0.13 2.85
C HIS A 132 23.22 -0.86 3.72
N GLU A 133 23.82 -1.29 4.83
CA GLU A 133 23.21 -2.26 5.74
C GLU A 133 22.75 -1.57 7.03
N LEU A 134 21.61 -2.00 7.55
CA LEU A 134 21.14 -1.56 8.86
C LEU A 134 21.63 -2.50 9.95
N ALA A 135 22.12 -1.93 11.04
CA ALA A 135 22.54 -2.68 12.22
C ALA A 135 21.94 -2.07 13.49
N GLY A 136 21.68 -2.91 14.48
CA GLY A 136 21.16 -2.49 15.78
C GLY A 136 20.40 -3.59 16.51
N PRO A 137 20.16 -3.46 17.82
CA PRO A 137 19.35 -4.41 18.58
C PRO A 137 17.95 -4.63 18.00
N ASP A 138 17.29 -3.57 17.52
CA ASP A 138 15.94 -3.66 16.95
C ASP A 138 15.93 -4.32 15.56
N VAL A 139 16.99 -4.13 14.77
CA VAL A 139 17.19 -4.88 13.52
C VAL A 139 17.34 -6.37 13.84
N ILE A 140 18.13 -6.73 14.85
CA ILE A 140 18.27 -8.12 15.32
C ILE A 140 16.91 -8.65 15.80
N ALA A 141 16.13 -7.86 16.54
CA ALA A 141 14.80 -8.23 17.01
C ALA A 141 13.88 -8.58 15.82
N ALA A 142 13.83 -7.72 14.79
CA ALA A 142 13.03 -7.93 13.59
C ALA A 142 13.38 -9.27 12.89
N PHE A 143 14.67 -9.57 12.70
CA PHE A 143 15.08 -10.86 12.10
C PHE A 143 14.80 -12.06 13.01
N ARG A 144 14.93 -11.90 14.34
CA ARG A 144 14.62 -12.97 15.29
C ARG A 144 13.13 -13.28 15.33
N LEU A 145 12.28 -12.26 15.14
CA LEU A 145 10.83 -12.43 15.01
C LEU A 145 10.43 -13.26 13.80
N LEU A 146 11.29 -13.50 12.80
CA LEU A 146 10.97 -14.49 11.73
C LEU A 146 10.83 -15.91 12.28
N LYS A 147 11.54 -16.23 13.37
CA LYS A 147 11.46 -17.50 14.11
C LYS A 147 10.55 -17.33 15.32
N ASN A 148 9.26 -17.14 15.05
CA ASN A 148 8.21 -16.96 16.04
C ASN A 148 7.34 -18.21 16.18
N SER A 149 6.39 -18.17 17.12
CA SER A 149 5.41 -19.23 17.38
C SER A 149 3.98 -18.90 16.92
N VAL A 150 3.83 -17.99 15.95
CA VAL A 150 2.51 -17.56 15.45
C VAL A 150 1.74 -18.71 14.83
N THR A 151 2.38 -19.52 14.00
CA THR A 151 1.73 -20.65 13.33
C THR A 151 1.21 -21.65 14.36
N GLU A 152 2.01 -21.98 15.37
CA GLU A 152 1.64 -22.90 16.44
C GLU A 152 0.49 -22.37 17.31
N ARG A 153 0.45 -21.05 17.55
CA ARG A 153 -0.57 -20.42 18.40
C ARG A 153 -1.89 -20.13 17.67
N THR A 154 -1.82 -19.76 16.40
CA THR A 154 -2.95 -19.19 15.65
C THR A 154 -3.41 -20.06 14.47
N GLY A 155 -2.57 -21.00 14.02
CA GLY A 155 -2.78 -21.77 12.78
C GLY A 155 -2.55 -20.97 11.49
N LEU A 156 -2.20 -19.68 11.58
CA LEU A 156 -1.94 -18.83 10.43
C LEU A 156 -0.57 -19.14 9.83
N THR A 157 -0.52 -19.31 8.52
CA THR A 157 0.73 -19.49 7.74
C THR A 157 0.99 -18.35 6.76
N ALA A 158 0.00 -17.49 6.54
CA ALA A 158 0.09 -16.27 5.76
C ALA A 158 -0.37 -15.11 6.62
N TYR A 159 0.59 -14.36 7.15
CA TYR A 159 0.31 -13.34 8.13
C TYR A 159 1.31 -12.19 8.09
N THR A 160 0.88 -11.04 8.60
CA THR A 160 1.78 -9.96 8.99
C THR A 160 1.83 -9.89 10.51
N LEU A 161 3.03 -10.04 11.08
CA LEU A 161 3.31 -9.79 12.49
C LEU A 161 3.69 -8.32 12.64
N LEU A 162 2.98 -7.59 13.51
CA LEU A 162 3.20 -6.18 13.77
C LEU A 162 3.66 -6.03 15.23
N SER A 163 4.90 -5.60 15.46
CA SER A 163 5.35 -5.35 16.83
C SER A 163 4.59 -4.18 17.46
N CYS A 164 4.46 -4.17 18.79
CA CYS A 164 3.86 -3.06 19.52
C CYS A 164 4.59 -1.74 19.25
N ASP A 165 5.91 -1.77 19.08
CA ASP A 165 6.67 -0.56 18.75
C ASP A 165 6.29 -0.01 17.37
N ALA A 166 6.08 -0.89 16.38
CA ALA A 166 5.55 -0.46 15.08
C ALA A 166 4.13 0.08 15.20
N LEU A 167 3.26 -0.58 15.97
CA LEU A 167 1.90 -0.08 16.21
C LEU A 167 1.90 1.29 16.89
N ARG A 168 2.77 1.53 17.88
CA ARG A 168 2.90 2.83 18.55
C ARG A 168 3.40 3.90 17.60
N ALA A 169 4.42 3.60 16.79
CA ALA A 169 4.95 4.52 15.79
C ALA A 169 3.92 4.87 14.70
N MET A 170 3.02 3.94 14.38
CA MET A 170 1.87 4.19 13.50
C MET A 170 0.67 4.83 14.22
N ASP A 171 0.72 5.02 15.54
CA ASP A 171 -0.43 5.44 16.37
C ASP A 171 -1.66 4.55 16.16
N LEU A 172 -1.42 3.23 16.14
CA LEU A 172 -2.43 2.21 15.91
C LEU A 172 -2.61 1.24 17.08
N VAL A 173 -1.83 1.38 18.16
CA VAL A 173 -1.83 0.41 19.27
C VAL A 173 -3.20 0.31 19.96
N ASP A 174 -3.88 1.45 20.14
CA ASP A 174 -5.19 1.52 20.80
C ASP A 174 -6.34 0.96 19.94
N PHE A 175 -6.04 0.53 18.71
CA PHE A 175 -6.99 -0.13 17.83
C PHE A 175 -7.05 -1.65 17.99
N PHE A 176 -6.28 -2.23 18.90
CA PHE A 176 -6.26 -3.66 19.18
C PHE A 176 -6.72 -3.91 20.61
N ASP A 177 -7.52 -4.95 20.79
CA ASP A 177 -7.92 -5.39 22.12
C ASP A 177 -6.75 -6.12 22.80
N ASP A 178 -6.63 -6.04 24.13
CA ASP A 178 -5.53 -6.68 24.88
C ASP A 178 -5.37 -8.18 24.57
N SER A 179 -6.46 -8.87 24.22
CA SER A 179 -6.47 -10.29 23.84
C SER A 179 -5.82 -10.58 22.49
N GLU A 180 -5.65 -9.58 21.62
CA GLU A 180 -5.00 -9.73 20.30
C GLU A 180 -3.48 -9.72 20.40
N PHE A 181 -2.92 -9.33 21.55
CA PHE A 181 -1.49 -9.23 21.75
C PHE A 181 -0.88 -10.58 22.15
N HIS A 182 0.24 -10.89 21.50
CA HIS A 182 1.11 -12.02 21.76
C HIS A 182 2.51 -11.52 22.13
N SER A 183 3.35 -12.40 22.65
CA SER A 183 4.75 -12.08 22.93
C SER A 183 5.70 -13.21 22.51
N GLU A 184 6.88 -12.84 22.03
CA GLU A 184 8.05 -13.73 21.86
C GLU A 184 9.20 -13.26 22.76
N GLU A 185 9.87 -14.21 23.41
CA GLU A 185 11.10 -13.95 24.15
C GLU A 185 12.31 -14.07 23.23
N ILE A 186 13.03 -12.96 23.03
CA ILE A 186 14.22 -12.92 22.19
C ILE A 186 15.46 -12.89 23.07
N LYS A 187 16.30 -13.93 22.97
CA LYS A 187 17.54 -14.06 23.75
C LYS A 187 18.40 -12.81 23.62
N HIS A 188 18.80 -12.23 24.76
CA HIS A 188 19.61 -11.00 24.90
C HIS A 188 18.90 -9.68 24.53
N ILE A 189 17.64 -9.71 24.10
CA ILE A 189 16.83 -8.51 23.79
C ILE A 189 15.67 -8.39 24.79
N GLY A 190 14.96 -9.49 25.04
CA GLY A 190 13.81 -9.56 25.93
C GLY A 190 12.50 -9.84 25.17
N ALA A 191 11.39 -9.60 25.84
CA ALA A 191 10.05 -9.79 25.30
C ALA A 191 9.74 -8.76 24.22
N VAL A 192 9.32 -9.22 23.04
CA VAL A 192 8.71 -8.38 22.02
C VAL A 192 7.24 -8.74 21.89
N THR A 193 6.38 -7.79 22.23
CA THR A 193 4.93 -7.93 22.10
C THR A 193 4.48 -7.54 20.69
N TYR A 194 3.51 -8.25 20.13
CA TYR A 194 3.05 -8.06 18.77
C TYR A 194 1.60 -8.49 18.59
N VAL A 195 0.99 -8.07 17.49
CA VAL A 195 -0.29 -8.59 16.99
C VAL A 195 -0.09 -9.24 15.63
N VAL A 196 -1.05 -10.06 15.19
CA VAL A 196 -0.98 -10.76 13.91
C VAL A 196 -2.19 -10.42 13.07
N ARG A 197 -1.97 -10.15 11.78
CA ARG A 197 -3.02 -9.96 10.78
C ARG A 197 -3.01 -11.12 9.78
N ASP A 198 -4.17 -11.74 9.57
CA ASP A 198 -4.35 -12.78 8.54
C ASP A 198 -4.35 -12.15 7.15
N MET A 199 -3.35 -12.49 6.34
CA MET A 199 -3.20 -11.91 5.00
C MET A 199 -4.07 -12.61 3.96
N ARG A 200 -4.58 -13.82 4.23
CA ARG A 200 -5.54 -14.47 3.33
C ARG A 200 -6.84 -13.69 3.25
N VAL A 201 -7.25 -13.05 4.34
CA VAL A 201 -8.42 -12.16 4.35
C VAL A 201 -8.19 -10.97 3.41
N ALA A 202 -7.01 -10.36 3.47
CA ALA A 202 -6.65 -9.25 2.56
C ALA A 202 -6.69 -9.68 1.08
N TRP A 203 -6.14 -10.86 0.78
CA TRP A 203 -6.18 -11.42 -0.57
C TRP A 203 -7.59 -11.79 -1.03
N GLN A 204 -8.38 -12.47 -0.20
CA GLN A 204 -9.76 -12.84 -0.51
C GLN A 204 -10.62 -11.61 -0.79
N ARG A 205 -10.46 -10.55 0.01
CA ARG A 205 -11.12 -9.27 -0.22
C ARG A 205 -10.74 -8.71 -1.60
N ARG A 206 -9.45 -8.66 -1.94
CA ARG A 206 -8.98 -8.15 -3.24
C ARG A 206 -9.42 -9.02 -4.42
N ARG A 207 -9.57 -10.33 -4.22
CA ARG A 207 -10.01 -11.30 -5.24
C ARG A 207 -11.51 -11.27 -5.49
N SER A 208 -12.32 -11.11 -4.44
CA SER A 208 -13.78 -11.25 -4.50
C SER A 208 -14.53 -9.94 -4.78
N THR A 209 -13.86 -8.80 -4.59
CA THR A 209 -14.47 -7.48 -4.84
C THR A 209 -14.52 -7.22 -6.34
N GLU A 210 -15.70 -6.87 -6.84
CA GLU A 210 -15.84 -6.39 -8.23
C GLU A 210 -15.08 -5.07 -8.36
N ARG A 211 -14.06 -5.08 -9.23
CA ARG A 211 -13.20 -3.93 -9.46
C ARG A 211 -14.03 -2.72 -9.91
N SER A 212 -14.05 -1.67 -9.10
CA SER A 212 -14.60 -0.38 -9.47
C SER A 212 -13.50 0.47 -10.10
N PHE A 213 -13.55 0.67 -11.41
CA PHE A 213 -12.53 1.43 -12.13
C PHE A 213 -13.15 2.19 -13.29
N VAL A 214 -12.86 3.49 -13.38
CA VAL A 214 -13.22 4.32 -14.53
C VAL A 214 -12.03 4.31 -15.50
N GLY A 215 -12.20 3.63 -16.63
CA GLY A 215 -11.22 3.53 -17.69
C GLY A 215 -11.28 4.69 -18.68
N ALA A 216 -10.23 4.85 -19.50
CA ALA A 216 -10.16 5.91 -20.52
C ALA A 216 -11.24 5.77 -21.63
N ALA A 217 -11.76 4.56 -21.84
CA ALA A 217 -12.80 4.28 -22.85
C ALA A 217 -14.23 4.41 -22.29
N ASP A 218 -14.40 4.71 -21.00
CA ASP A 218 -15.72 4.90 -20.40
C ASP A 218 -16.35 6.24 -20.81
N ASP A 219 -17.64 6.41 -20.50
CA ASP A 219 -18.33 7.68 -20.75
C ASP A 219 -17.92 8.74 -19.70
N LEU A 220 -16.83 9.44 -19.99
CA LEU A 220 -16.25 10.43 -19.09
C LEU A 220 -17.08 11.74 -19.05
N LEU A 221 -17.08 12.37 -17.88
CA LEU A 221 -17.66 13.69 -17.65
C LEU A 221 -16.92 14.74 -18.47
N PHE A 222 -15.59 14.65 -18.56
CA PHE A 222 -14.69 15.46 -19.37
C PHE A 222 -13.39 14.66 -19.62
N ASP A 223 -12.53 15.15 -20.52
CA ASP A 223 -11.28 14.47 -20.87
C ASP A 223 -10.39 14.21 -19.65
N GLU A 224 -9.70 13.08 -19.66
CA GLU A 224 -8.73 12.67 -18.64
C GLU A 224 -7.72 13.78 -18.31
N TRP A 225 -7.42 13.94 -17.03
CA TRP A 225 -6.36 14.84 -16.57
C TRP A 225 -5.12 14.03 -16.20
N ILE A 226 -3.97 14.42 -16.75
CA ILE A 226 -2.70 13.75 -16.52
C ILE A 226 -1.74 14.73 -15.85
N VAL A 227 -1.17 14.33 -14.71
CA VAL A 227 -0.20 15.14 -13.95
C VAL A 227 1.09 14.34 -13.77
N PRO A 228 2.19 14.72 -14.44
CA PRO A 228 3.49 14.12 -14.19
C PRO A 228 4.09 14.64 -12.88
N LEU A 229 4.58 13.74 -12.04
CA LEU A 229 5.31 14.04 -10.81
C LEU A 229 6.64 13.26 -10.79
N ALA A 230 7.70 13.88 -10.28
CA ALA A 230 8.99 13.24 -10.04
C ALA A 230 9.02 12.56 -8.65
N VAL A 231 8.03 11.70 -8.39
CA VAL A 231 7.91 10.94 -7.14
C VAL A 231 7.47 9.51 -7.43
N SER A 232 7.68 8.61 -6.48
CA SER A 232 7.20 7.23 -6.58
C SER A 232 5.67 7.15 -6.63
N PRO A 233 5.10 6.06 -7.17
CA PRO A 233 3.65 5.84 -7.16
C PRO A 233 3.05 5.87 -5.75
N GLU A 234 3.81 5.46 -4.73
CA GLU A 234 3.38 5.48 -3.32
C GLU A 234 3.23 6.91 -2.75
N ILE A 235 4.17 7.79 -3.07
CA ILE A 235 4.09 9.20 -2.69
C ILE A 235 2.96 9.88 -3.46
N ALA A 236 2.83 9.61 -4.77
CA ALA A 236 1.72 10.11 -5.58
C ALA A 236 0.36 9.64 -5.05
N PHE A 237 0.25 8.38 -4.64
CA PHE A 237 -0.95 7.83 -4.03
C PHE A 237 -1.28 8.52 -2.71
N THR A 238 -0.28 8.77 -1.88
CA THR A 238 -0.42 9.52 -0.63
C THR A 238 -0.92 10.95 -0.88
N ILE A 239 -0.35 11.66 -1.86
CA ILE A 239 -0.81 13.00 -2.26
C ILE A 239 -2.30 13.00 -2.61
N CYS A 240 -2.75 11.98 -3.35
CA CYS A 240 -4.12 11.89 -3.83
C CYS A 240 -5.14 11.51 -2.75
N THR A 241 -4.72 10.88 -1.66
CA THR A 241 -5.63 10.18 -0.74
C THR A 241 -5.52 10.61 0.73
N ARG A 242 -4.37 11.12 1.19
CA ARG A 242 -4.21 11.59 2.58
C ARG A 242 -5.14 12.80 2.80
N PRO A 243 -5.98 12.83 3.86
CA PRO A 243 -7.05 13.83 3.97
C PRO A 243 -6.58 15.29 3.90
N ASP A 244 -5.47 15.65 4.55
CA ASP A 244 -4.89 16.99 4.53
C ASP A 244 -4.35 17.37 3.14
N LEU A 245 -3.62 16.47 2.48
CA LEU A 245 -3.09 16.69 1.12
C LEU A 245 -4.22 16.75 0.10
N ARG A 246 -5.22 15.88 0.25
CA ARG A 246 -6.42 15.86 -0.58
C ARG A 246 -7.26 17.13 -0.39
N THR A 247 -7.37 17.63 0.83
CA THR A 247 -7.98 18.94 1.13
C THR A 247 -7.25 20.05 0.39
N GLU A 248 -5.91 20.08 0.50
CA GLU A 248 -5.06 21.07 -0.14
C GLU A 248 -5.27 21.09 -1.66
N TRP A 249 -5.08 19.95 -2.35
CA TRP A 249 -5.14 19.96 -3.80
C TRP A 249 -6.55 20.14 -4.37
N LEU A 250 -7.59 19.65 -3.67
CA LEU A 250 -8.98 19.93 -4.05
C LEU A 250 -9.39 21.39 -3.81
N GLY A 251 -8.65 22.14 -3.00
CA GLY A 251 -9.08 23.46 -2.53
C GLY A 251 -10.34 23.38 -1.68
N ALA A 252 -10.45 22.34 -0.85
CA ALA A 252 -11.52 22.21 0.13
C ALA A 252 -11.15 23.02 1.40
N ASP A 253 -12.15 23.52 2.11
CA ASP A 253 -11.93 24.22 3.39
C ASP A 253 -11.60 23.22 4.49
N ARG A 254 -12.20 22.03 4.40
CA ARG A 254 -12.06 20.93 5.37
C ARG A 254 -12.42 19.60 4.72
N MET A 255 -11.86 18.53 5.27
CA MET A 255 -12.23 17.16 4.94
C MET A 255 -12.33 16.32 6.22
N ASP A 256 -13.52 15.78 6.48
CA ASP A 256 -13.73 14.84 7.58
C ASP A 256 -13.73 13.40 7.04
N LEU A 257 -13.17 12.47 7.82
CA LEU A 257 -13.27 11.04 7.55
C LEU A 257 -14.37 10.41 8.41
N LEU A 258 -15.25 9.65 7.79
CA LEU A 258 -16.30 8.86 8.45
C LEU A 258 -16.20 7.41 8.01
N ASN A 259 -16.82 6.50 8.77
CA ASN A 259 -16.84 5.06 8.50
C ASN A 259 -15.43 4.46 8.31
N THR A 260 -14.42 5.02 8.97
CA THR A 260 -13.10 4.42 9.00
C THR A 260 -13.14 3.16 9.85
N ASN A 261 -12.36 2.16 9.46
CA ASN A 261 -12.09 1.02 10.32
C ASN A 261 -10.98 1.43 11.27
N LYS A 262 -11.34 2.00 12.42
CA LYS A 262 -10.37 2.36 13.45
C LYS A 262 -9.28 3.30 12.87
N GLY A 263 -9.71 4.34 12.15
CA GLY A 263 -8.81 5.31 11.50
C GLY A 263 -8.19 4.86 10.16
N LYS A 264 -8.24 3.56 9.82
CA LYS A 264 -7.78 3.05 8.52
C LYS A 264 -8.74 3.48 7.41
N ILE A 265 -8.15 3.92 6.29
CA ILE A 265 -8.87 4.22 5.05
C ILE A 265 -8.90 2.96 4.20
N GLU A 266 -10.09 2.49 3.91
CA GLU A 266 -10.33 1.30 3.11
C GLU A 266 -11.72 1.39 2.43
N PRO A 267 -12.09 0.45 1.53
CA PRO A 267 -13.42 0.45 0.92
C PRO A 267 -14.55 0.61 1.96
N GLY A 268 -15.50 1.51 1.68
CA GLY A 268 -16.55 1.93 2.60
C GLY A 268 -16.23 3.18 3.42
N THR A 269 -14.97 3.62 3.46
CA THR A 269 -14.58 4.89 4.10
C THR A 269 -15.19 6.07 3.36
N MET A 270 -15.73 7.03 4.11
CA MET A 270 -16.37 8.23 3.58
C MET A 270 -15.50 9.46 3.83
N TYR A 271 -15.20 10.19 2.76
CA TYR A 271 -14.62 11.52 2.78
C TYR A 271 -15.75 12.55 2.67
N HIS A 272 -15.84 13.45 3.63
CA HIS A 272 -16.78 14.56 3.62
C HIS A 272 -16.02 15.85 3.29
N CYS A 273 -16.05 16.26 2.01
CA CYS A 273 -15.34 17.44 1.53
C CYS A 273 -16.23 18.69 1.63
N TYR A 274 -15.78 19.71 2.34
CA TYR A 274 -16.50 20.98 2.50
C TYR A 274 -15.89 22.04 1.58
N HIS A 275 -16.74 22.71 0.79
CA HIS A 275 -16.38 23.82 -0.08
C HIS A 275 -17.41 24.95 0.09
N GLY A 276 -17.11 25.92 0.94
CA GLY A 276 -18.07 26.89 1.47
C GLY A 276 -19.23 26.19 2.17
N ASP A 277 -20.46 26.52 1.76
CA ASP A 277 -21.68 25.90 2.29
C ASP A 277 -21.99 24.52 1.66
N ALA A 278 -21.19 24.06 0.70
CA ALA A 278 -21.41 22.80 0.00
C ALA A 278 -20.65 21.63 0.64
N LEU A 279 -21.32 20.49 0.80
CA LEU A 279 -20.75 19.22 1.24
C LEU A 279 -20.80 18.18 0.10
N PHE A 280 -19.67 17.55 -0.19
CA PHE A 280 -19.55 16.48 -1.18
C PHE A 280 -19.10 15.18 -0.50
N PRO A 281 -20.02 14.24 -0.22
CA PRO A 281 -19.68 12.92 0.29
C PRO A 281 -19.05 12.06 -0.83
N TYR A 282 -17.85 11.55 -0.57
CA TYR A 282 -17.09 10.65 -1.44
C TYR A 282 -16.81 9.35 -0.71
N GLU A 283 -17.31 8.24 -1.25
CA GLU A 283 -17.10 6.90 -0.71
C GLU A 283 -15.96 6.21 -1.43
N VAL A 284 -14.97 5.68 -0.70
CA VAL A 284 -13.93 4.82 -1.27
C VAL A 284 -14.56 3.49 -1.65
N LEU A 285 -14.42 3.09 -2.91
CA LEU A 285 -14.89 1.81 -3.43
C LEU A 285 -13.73 0.83 -3.61
N ASP A 286 -12.64 1.30 -4.21
CA ASP A 286 -11.42 0.51 -4.40
C ASP A 286 -10.24 1.29 -3.81
N TRP A 287 -9.42 0.60 -3.02
CA TRP A 287 -8.21 1.13 -2.39
C TRP A 287 -7.01 0.25 -2.78
N ASN A 288 -6.20 0.70 -3.73
CA ASN A 288 -5.01 -0.02 -4.19
C ASN A 288 -3.80 0.93 -4.12
N PRO A 289 -3.13 1.00 -2.96
CA PRO A 289 -1.92 1.81 -2.75
C PRO A 289 -0.91 1.65 -3.89
N GLY A 290 -0.34 2.77 -4.33
CA GLY A 290 0.61 2.84 -5.45
C GLY A 290 0.04 2.55 -6.85
N GLU A 291 -1.19 2.05 -6.99
CA GLU A 291 -1.79 1.71 -8.28
C GLU A 291 -2.96 2.63 -8.64
N TYR A 292 -4.02 2.65 -7.81
CA TYR A 292 -5.19 3.51 -8.02
C TYR A 292 -6.11 3.55 -6.81
N VAL A 293 -6.90 4.62 -6.72
CA VAL A 293 -8.07 4.72 -5.85
C VAL A 293 -9.30 5.02 -6.70
N THR A 294 -10.41 4.32 -6.41
CA THR A 294 -11.71 4.66 -7.00
C THR A 294 -12.68 4.99 -5.90
N GLY A 295 -13.47 6.03 -6.10
CA GLY A 295 -14.58 6.33 -5.22
C GLY A 295 -15.77 6.90 -5.93
N ARG A 296 -16.83 7.07 -5.15
CA ARG A 296 -18.16 7.45 -5.60
C ARG A 296 -18.64 8.68 -4.86
N TYR A 297 -18.93 9.73 -5.62
CA TYR A 297 -19.68 10.86 -5.13
C TYR A 297 -21.17 10.51 -5.08
N ASN A 298 -21.77 10.61 -3.90
CA ASN A 298 -23.21 10.44 -3.70
C ASN A 298 -23.89 11.78 -3.96
N LEU A 299 -24.60 11.90 -5.08
CA LEU A 299 -25.24 13.13 -5.54
C LEU A 299 -26.76 13.13 -5.23
N PRO A 300 -27.42 14.30 -5.21
CA PRO A 300 -28.86 14.40 -5.00
C PRO A 300 -29.68 13.51 -5.95
N MET A 301 -30.89 13.13 -5.51
CA MET A 301 -31.83 12.29 -6.26
C MET A 301 -31.31 10.87 -6.59
N GLY A 302 -30.30 10.38 -5.87
CA GLY A 302 -29.73 9.05 -6.08
C GLY A 302 -28.92 8.95 -7.38
N LEU A 303 -28.34 10.06 -7.82
CA LEU A 303 -27.29 10.08 -8.84
C LEU A 303 -25.95 9.74 -8.18
N MET A 304 -25.08 9.09 -8.94
CA MET A 304 -23.74 8.72 -8.51
C MET A 304 -22.76 9.10 -9.59
N MET A 305 -21.62 9.67 -9.20
CA MET A 305 -20.50 9.95 -10.09
C MET A 305 -19.28 9.19 -9.56
N TYR A 306 -18.57 8.50 -10.44
CA TYR A 306 -17.39 7.72 -10.09
C TYR A 306 -16.15 8.52 -10.47
N GLU A 307 -15.14 8.50 -9.61
CA GLU A 307 -13.81 9.06 -9.86
C GLU A 307 -12.79 7.96 -9.64
N THR A 308 -11.89 7.80 -10.60
CA THR A 308 -10.67 6.99 -10.45
C THR A 308 -9.47 7.91 -10.57
N ILE A 309 -8.54 7.79 -9.63
CA ILE A 309 -7.21 8.38 -9.69
C ILE A 309 -6.23 7.21 -9.81
N GLU A 310 -5.59 7.09 -10.96
CA GLU A 310 -4.62 6.04 -11.28
C GLU A 310 -3.19 6.59 -11.26
N MET A 311 -2.25 5.76 -10.84
CA MET A 311 -0.83 6.06 -10.71
C MET A 311 -0.10 5.14 -11.70
N GLU A 312 0.44 5.72 -12.77
CA GLU A 312 1.25 4.99 -13.75
C GLU A 312 2.72 5.39 -13.57
N GLU A 313 3.55 4.41 -13.25
CA GLU A 313 5.01 4.57 -13.15
C GLU A 313 5.59 4.82 -14.55
N VAL A 314 6.37 5.91 -14.70
CA VAL A 314 7.03 6.29 -15.95
C VAL A 314 8.44 6.78 -15.66
N GLY A 315 9.44 5.97 -16.01
CA GLY A 315 10.83 6.21 -15.62
C GLY A 315 10.95 6.25 -14.10
N ASP A 316 11.60 7.27 -13.56
CA ASP A 316 11.76 7.49 -12.11
C ASP A 316 10.62 8.33 -11.50
N GLY A 317 9.51 8.52 -12.24
CA GLY A 317 8.37 9.34 -11.82
C GLY A 317 7.03 8.64 -11.98
N THR A 318 5.96 9.39 -11.73
CA THR A 318 4.58 8.91 -11.79
C THR A 318 3.71 9.85 -12.61
N LEU A 319 2.89 9.29 -13.49
CA LEU A 319 1.75 9.99 -14.09
C LEU A 319 0.50 9.72 -13.24
N ILE A 320 -0.04 10.77 -12.63
CA ILE A 320 -1.36 10.70 -11.99
C ILE A 320 -2.41 10.95 -13.08
N LYS A 321 -3.32 9.99 -13.26
CA LYS A 321 -4.41 10.04 -14.23
C LYS A 321 -5.75 10.13 -13.51
N LEU A 322 -6.42 11.28 -13.62
CA LEU A 322 -7.72 11.52 -13.00
C LEU A 322 -8.84 11.36 -14.04
N ARG A 323 -9.81 10.49 -13.74
CA ARG A 323 -10.97 10.23 -14.58
C ARG A 323 -12.24 10.34 -13.78
N TYR A 324 -13.20 11.09 -14.32
CA TYR A 324 -14.53 11.27 -13.74
C TYR A 324 -15.55 10.71 -14.72
N ALA A 325 -16.32 9.71 -14.33
CA ALA A 325 -17.42 9.20 -15.16
C ALA A 325 -18.60 10.19 -15.18
N LYS A 326 -19.46 10.16 -16.21
CA LYS A 326 -20.73 10.87 -16.15
C LYS A 326 -21.60 10.36 -15.01
N ALA A 327 -22.36 11.27 -14.39
CA ALA A 327 -23.31 10.93 -13.34
C ALA A 327 -24.39 9.97 -13.89
N ARG A 328 -24.60 8.87 -13.18
CA ARG A 328 -25.57 7.82 -13.52
C ARG A 328 -26.52 7.54 -12.36
N SER A 329 -27.74 7.14 -12.66
CA SER A 329 -28.72 6.71 -11.66
C SER A 329 -29.47 5.47 -12.13
N PRO A 330 -29.73 4.50 -11.25
CA PRO A 330 -30.62 3.39 -11.58
C PRO A 330 -32.09 3.84 -11.69
N LYS A 331 -32.45 4.99 -11.09
CA LYS A 331 -33.84 5.50 -11.02
C LYS A 331 -34.19 6.35 -12.25
N LEU A 332 -35.44 6.24 -12.72
CA LEU A 332 -35.93 6.94 -13.92
C LEU A 332 -35.79 8.48 -13.82
N LEU A 333 -36.20 9.06 -12.69
CA LEU A 333 -36.08 10.50 -12.44
C LEU A 333 -34.61 10.97 -12.47
N GLY A 334 -33.70 10.18 -11.92
CA GLY A 334 -32.27 10.47 -11.96
C GLY A 334 -31.70 10.43 -13.37
N LYS A 335 -32.13 9.46 -14.20
CA LYS A 335 -31.73 9.39 -15.63
C LYS A 335 -32.14 10.64 -16.41
N LEU A 336 -33.35 11.14 -16.20
CA LEU A 336 -33.84 12.37 -16.84
C LEU A 336 -33.01 13.61 -16.42
N MET A 337 -32.56 13.66 -15.16
CA MET A 337 -31.78 14.78 -14.64
C MET A 337 -30.27 14.70 -14.90
N ALA A 338 -29.75 13.54 -15.34
CA ALA A 338 -28.32 13.29 -15.49
C ALA A 338 -27.62 14.31 -16.40
N GLY A 339 -28.24 14.69 -17.54
CA GLY A 339 -27.67 15.68 -18.46
C GLY A 339 -27.51 17.07 -17.83
N MET A 340 -28.50 17.51 -17.05
CA MET A 340 -28.44 18.79 -16.32
C MET A 340 -27.36 18.74 -15.22
N ILE A 341 -27.31 17.65 -14.46
CA ILE A 341 -26.33 17.46 -13.38
C ILE A 341 -24.91 17.40 -13.94
N ASN A 342 -24.67 16.66 -15.03
CA ASN A 342 -23.37 16.63 -15.70
C ASN A 342 -22.94 18.03 -16.17
N ARG A 343 -23.87 18.84 -16.70
CA ARG A 343 -23.57 20.25 -17.07
C ARG A 343 -23.17 21.08 -15.86
N LYS A 344 -23.87 20.93 -14.73
CA LYS A 344 -23.52 21.62 -13.47
C LYS A 344 -22.15 21.17 -12.95
N LEU A 345 -21.90 19.86 -12.86
CA LEU A 345 -20.62 19.31 -12.41
C LEU A 345 -19.44 19.83 -13.24
N ARG A 346 -19.57 19.86 -14.57
CA ARG A 346 -18.56 20.48 -15.46
C ARG A 346 -18.32 21.95 -15.13
N GLY A 347 -19.39 22.70 -14.89
CA GLY A 347 -19.32 24.12 -14.52
C GLY A 347 -18.64 24.40 -13.18
N PHE A 348 -18.56 23.42 -12.27
CA PHE A 348 -17.83 23.53 -11.01
C PHE A 348 -16.39 22.99 -11.09
N ILE A 349 -16.19 21.85 -11.74
CA ILE A 349 -14.92 21.11 -11.69
C ILE A 349 -13.91 21.64 -12.72
N ILE A 350 -14.35 21.90 -13.96
CA ILE A 350 -13.43 22.29 -15.05
C ILE A 350 -12.77 23.65 -14.80
N PRO A 351 -13.47 24.69 -14.29
CA PRO A 351 -12.83 25.99 -14.05
C PRO A 351 -11.69 25.94 -13.03
N ASP A 352 -11.71 24.99 -12.10
CA ASP A 352 -10.67 24.81 -11.08
C ASP A 352 -9.56 23.82 -11.51
N LYS A 353 -9.62 23.29 -12.74
CA LYS A 353 -8.66 22.29 -13.25
C LYS A 353 -7.22 22.73 -13.01
N GLU A 354 -6.81 23.87 -13.57
CA GLU A 354 -5.41 24.31 -13.52
C GLU A 354 -4.92 24.55 -12.09
N ASN A 355 -5.78 25.03 -11.19
CA ASN A 355 -5.44 25.17 -9.77
C ASN A 355 -5.19 23.80 -9.13
N ARG A 356 -6.06 22.82 -9.35
CA ARG A 356 -5.89 21.46 -8.83
C ARG A 356 -4.61 20.82 -9.33
N LEU A 357 -4.37 20.88 -10.64
CA LEU A 357 -3.14 20.31 -11.23
C LEU A 357 -1.89 21.03 -10.69
N SER A 358 -1.93 22.35 -10.52
CA SER A 358 -0.82 23.12 -9.94
C SER A 358 -0.56 22.76 -8.48
N ARG A 359 -1.60 22.57 -7.66
CA ARG A 359 -1.44 22.15 -6.26
C ARG A 359 -0.91 20.71 -6.16
N ILE A 360 -1.38 19.77 -6.99
CA ILE A 360 -0.83 18.41 -7.05
C ILE A 360 0.67 18.45 -7.39
N LYS A 361 1.08 19.27 -8.36
CA LYS A 361 2.50 19.44 -8.73
C LYS A 361 3.33 20.02 -7.58
N ALA A 362 2.84 21.08 -6.94
CA ALA A 362 3.52 21.69 -5.80
C ALA A 362 3.67 20.70 -4.62
N LEU A 363 2.66 19.87 -4.38
CA LEU A 363 2.74 18.76 -3.42
C LEU A 363 3.83 17.75 -3.82
N GLY A 364 3.88 17.36 -5.10
CA GLY A 364 4.91 16.48 -5.62
C GLY A 364 6.33 17.05 -5.47
N GLU A 365 6.53 18.34 -5.73
CA GLU A 365 7.82 19.02 -5.52
C GLU A 365 8.21 19.05 -4.03
N ARG A 366 7.24 19.38 -3.17
CA ARG A 366 7.42 19.46 -1.71
C ARG A 366 7.78 18.12 -1.08
N LEU A 367 7.22 17.03 -1.62
CA LEU A 367 7.33 15.67 -1.07
C LEU A 367 8.34 14.80 -1.82
N GLY A 368 8.71 15.18 -3.04
CA GLY A 368 9.78 14.55 -3.82
C GLY A 368 11.17 15.02 -3.43
N GLY A 369 11.30 16.24 -2.89
CA GLY A 369 12.56 16.79 -2.39
C GLY A 369 13.18 16.07 -1.19
N THR A 370 12.52 15.04 -0.66
CA THR A 370 13.03 14.17 0.42
C THR A 370 13.58 12.84 -0.08
N ALA A 371 13.51 12.51 -1.38
CA ALA A 371 14.12 11.30 -1.92
C ALA A 371 15.57 11.57 -2.40
N PRO A 372 16.55 10.70 -2.08
CA PRO A 372 17.89 10.85 -2.62
C PRO A 372 17.87 10.68 -4.14
N ALA A 373 18.65 11.51 -4.84
CA ALA A 373 18.85 11.38 -6.27
C ALA A 373 19.36 9.97 -6.62
N PRO A 374 18.87 9.33 -7.70
CA PRO A 374 19.45 8.08 -8.18
C PRO A 374 20.93 8.31 -8.50
N ALA A 375 21.77 7.36 -8.08
CA ALA A 375 23.22 7.37 -8.22
C ALA A 375 23.69 7.35 -9.69
#